data_AF-A0A1W2FY06-F1
#
_entry.id   AF-A0A1W2FY06-F1
#
_cell.length_a   1.000
_cell.length_b   1.000
_cell.length_c   1.000
_cell.angle_alpha   90.00
_cell.angle_beta   90.00
_cell.angle_gamma   90.00
#
_symmetry.space_group_name_H-M   'P 1'
#
loop_
_entity.id
_entity.type
_entity.pdbx_description
1 polymer ?
#
loop_
_entity_poly.entity_id
_entity_poly.type
_entity_poly.pdbx_seq_one_letter_code
_entity_poly.pdbx_strand_id
1 'polypeptide(L)'
;MRRALAVGAGDLWRAVERQQPSDRALPSLDLSVFVLALSPEAVDAGDFQMMVGPNFGASAAGRVLGRFGDLLGEQARTALRSVADAEAVVRPGRVWAEVNYLPRKGRLGNVATRALVRDHELVLNTTPGGERIIRAADLLVGVRDNRFVLRWSVTGHEVVPCSGHMLNPRSGSPVIQFLDDVSRDGYAMPSSFDWGPAANFPFLPRVQAGRIILTPARWLLRAEEFTQQWRERWQVPRHVYLSTADNRLLLDLADPDQLKQLPDKGLMVLQEALPAPDQAWLPGSEGRYVSEFVVPLIREEIGPEPEPARQIPSGRRMRPPGSDWLFAKLYHLPTFENDLLTGPVKDFCDGNWFFMRYVDPGPHLRIRWTGDPRWLTGELAPRVLRWSAELVERGYCTRVALDTYDRELERYGGPTALEAAESLFAADSSAVLDLLRLNDIDRTLLGMYTVDDLLVGLGLTEDERLGNYRLAVADRRATADEFRSRQVELRRAPLRRGTA
;
A
#
# COMPACT_ATOMS: atom_id res chain seq x y z
N MET A 1 29.69 31.52 -7.22
CA MET A 1 28.67 30.61 -6.67
C MET A 1 29.07 29.18 -7.03
N ARG A 2 29.15 28.26 -6.06
CA ARG A 2 29.52 26.87 -6.36
C ARG A 2 28.33 26.20 -7.05
N ARG A 3 28.46 25.87 -8.34
CA ARG A 3 27.35 25.33 -9.15
C ARG A 3 27.11 23.84 -8.99
N ALA A 4 28.01 23.10 -8.34
CA ALA A 4 27.88 21.66 -8.17
C ALA A 4 28.22 21.21 -6.74
N LEU A 5 27.36 20.35 -6.21
CA LEU A 5 27.55 19.54 -5.02
C LEU A 5 27.85 18.11 -5.45
N ALA A 6 29.07 17.65 -5.15
CA ALA A 6 29.42 16.25 -5.27
C ALA A 6 28.97 15.54 -4.00
N VAL A 7 28.14 14.52 -4.16
CA VAL A 7 27.67 13.67 -3.05
C VAL A 7 28.28 12.28 -3.22
N GLY A 8 28.82 11.73 -2.13
CA GLY A 8 29.25 10.34 -2.12
C GLY A 8 28.03 9.42 -2.18
N ALA A 9 28.17 8.26 -2.82
CA ALA A 9 27.11 7.24 -2.78
C ALA A 9 26.77 6.88 -1.33
N GLY A 10 27.75 6.72 -0.43
CA GLY A 10 27.46 6.48 0.99
C GLY A 10 26.69 7.60 1.72
N ASP A 11 26.83 8.86 1.28
CA ASP A 11 26.22 10.02 1.96
C ASP A 11 24.76 10.21 1.55
N LEU A 12 24.40 9.90 0.30
CA LEU A 12 23.03 9.90 -0.19
C LEU A 12 22.15 8.89 0.58
N TRP A 13 22.72 7.78 1.05
CA TRP A 13 21.97 6.69 1.70
C TRP A 13 21.71 7.02 3.17
N ARG A 14 22.67 7.67 3.85
CA ARG A 14 22.51 8.11 5.25
C ARG A 14 21.46 9.20 5.40
N ALA A 15 21.13 9.92 4.32
CA ALA A 15 20.17 11.01 4.33
C ALA A 15 18.70 10.56 4.19
N VAL A 16 18.41 9.35 3.70
CA VAL A 16 17.05 9.00 3.23
C VAL A 16 16.29 8.01 4.13
N GLU A 17 16.86 6.99 4.78
CA GLU A 17 16.04 6.16 5.70
C GLU A 17 16.82 5.18 6.61
N ARG A 18 16.17 4.72 7.69
CA ARG A 18 16.68 3.75 8.69
C ARG A 18 16.64 2.27 8.21
N GLN A 19 16.27 1.98 6.95
CA GLN A 19 16.07 0.63 6.43
C GLN A 19 16.92 0.36 5.16
N GLN A 20 17.32 -0.89 4.94
CA GLN A 20 18.16 -1.25 3.80
C GLN A 20 17.37 -1.23 2.47
N PRO A 21 17.93 -0.69 1.37
CA PRO A 21 17.22 -0.47 0.10
C PRO A 21 16.71 -1.72 -0.65
N SER A 22 17.26 -2.91 -0.38
CA SER A 22 17.04 -4.12 -1.20
C SER A 22 15.63 -4.70 -1.09
N ASP A 23 15.04 -4.65 0.11
CA ASP A 23 13.87 -5.48 0.42
C ASP A 23 12.59 -4.96 -0.26
N ARG A 24 12.58 -3.68 -0.64
CA ARG A 24 11.43 -3.00 -1.25
C ARG A 24 11.72 -2.47 -2.66
N ALA A 25 12.84 -2.87 -3.28
CA ALA A 25 13.16 -2.45 -4.64
C ALA A 25 12.15 -3.00 -5.65
N LEU A 26 11.81 -2.19 -6.65
CA LEU A 26 10.93 -2.57 -7.75
C LEU A 26 11.48 -3.75 -8.55
N PRO A 27 10.62 -4.60 -9.15
CA PRO A 27 11.06 -5.66 -10.07
C PRO A 27 11.72 -5.11 -11.33
N SER A 28 11.27 -3.94 -11.80
CA SER A 28 11.81 -3.27 -12.98
C SER A 28 11.50 -1.77 -12.97
N LEU A 29 12.19 -1.01 -13.83
CA LEU A 29 11.87 0.38 -14.12
C LEU A 29 12.40 0.81 -15.50
N ASP A 30 11.80 1.82 -16.11
CA ASP A 30 12.40 2.58 -17.21
C ASP A 30 13.11 3.80 -16.61
N LEU A 31 14.40 3.98 -16.90
CA LEU A 31 15.16 5.17 -16.51
C LEU A 31 15.44 6.04 -17.74
N SER A 32 14.93 7.28 -17.74
CA SER A 32 15.28 8.26 -18.77
C SER A 32 16.58 8.96 -18.42
N VAL A 33 17.53 8.98 -19.35
CA VAL A 33 18.85 9.62 -19.18
C VAL A 33 19.28 10.39 -20.41
N PHE A 34 20.02 11.46 -20.18
CA PHE A 34 20.80 12.14 -21.22
C PHE A 34 22.27 11.77 -21.07
N VAL A 35 22.92 11.44 -22.18
CA VAL A 35 24.37 11.28 -22.23
C VAL A 35 24.99 12.60 -22.66
N LEU A 36 25.84 13.16 -21.81
CA LEU A 36 26.47 14.45 -21.99
C LEU A 36 27.94 14.25 -22.39
N ALA A 37 28.25 14.48 -23.66
CA ALA A 37 29.58 14.30 -24.23
C ALA A 37 29.83 15.32 -25.35
N LEU A 38 31.09 15.60 -25.68
CA LEU A 38 31.45 16.55 -26.75
C LEU A 38 31.46 15.91 -28.15
N SER A 39 31.61 14.60 -28.22
CA SER A 39 31.62 13.84 -29.47
C SER A 39 31.33 12.35 -29.22
N PRO A 40 31.03 11.56 -30.27
CA PRO A 40 30.92 10.10 -30.15
C PRO A 40 32.21 9.45 -29.60
N GLU A 41 33.38 9.93 -30.03
CA GLU A 41 34.67 9.40 -29.57
C GLU A 41 34.89 9.63 -28.07
N ALA A 42 34.36 10.73 -27.52
CA ALA A 42 34.38 10.97 -26.08
C ALA A 42 33.50 9.97 -25.32
N VAL A 43 32.34 9.59 -25.89
CA VAL A 43 31.49 8.53 -25.33
C VAL A 43 32.25 7.20 -25.32
N ASP A 44 32.87 6.83 -26.44
CA ASP A 44 33.65 5.58 -26.57
C ASP A 44 34.86 5.53 -25.62
N ALA A 45 35.51 6.67 -25.39
CA ALA A 45 36.60 6.81 -24.43
C ALA A 45 36.13 6.82 -22.96
N GLY A 46 34.81 6.80 -22.71
CA GLY A 46 34.23 6.86 -21.37
C GLY A 46 34.22 8.26 -20.74
N ASP A 47 34.52 9.30 -21.51
CA ASP A 47 34.52 10.72 -21.13
C ASP A 47 33.15 11.36 -21.38
N PHE A 48 32.21 11.00 -20.50
CA PHE A 48 30.85 11.54 -20.53
C PHE A 48 30.28 11.65 -19.11
N GLN A 49 29.30 12.53 -18.97
CA GLN A 49 28.41 12.54 -17.80
C GLN A 49 27.05 11.96 -18.23
N MET A 50 26.33 11.38 -17.27
CA MET A 50 24.92 11.02 -17.46
C MET A 50 24.07 11.95 -16.63
N MET A 51 22.95 12.41 -17.16
CA MET A 51 21.97 13.17 -16.39
C MET A 51 20.65 12.41 -16.37
N VAL A 52 20.10 12.20 -15.17
CA VAL A 52 18.73 11.69 -15.02
C VAL A 52 17.78 12.70 -15.65
N GLY A 53 16.89 12.23 -16.51
CA GLY A 53 15.93 13.08 -17.22
C GLY A 53 15.00 13.84 -16.26
N PRO A 54 14.42 14.97 -16.69
CA PRO A 54 13.45 15.73 -15.89
C PRO A 54 12.23 14.86 -15.53
N ASN A 55 11.82 14.02 -16.49
CA ASN A 55 10.98 12.88 -16.22
C ASN A 55 11.89 11.69 -15.89
N PHE A 56 11.82 11.18 -14.66
CA PHE A 56 12.62 10.04 -14.19
C PHE A 56 12.48 8.81 -15.11
N GLY A 57 11.29 8.62 -15.68
CA GLY A 57 10.93 7.45 -16.47
C GLY A 57 9.68 6.78 -15.89
N ALA A 58 9.71 5.47 -15.70
CA ALA A 58 8.55 4.71 -15.25
C ALA A 58 8.91 3.64 -14.21
N SER A 59 7.99 3.39 -13.27
CA SER A 59 8.13 2.35 -12.23
C SER A 59 7.90 0.92 -12.72
N ALA A 60 7.99 0.69 -14.03
CA ALA A 60 7.99 -0.61 -14.68
C ALA A 60 8.64 -0.45 -16.05
N ALA A 61 9.45 -1.43 -16.44
CA ALA A 61 10.18 -1.44 -17.69
C ALA A 61 9.24 -1.58 -18.91
N GLY A 62 9.60 -0.94 -20.01
CA GLY A 62 8.89 -1.01 -21.30
C GLY A 62 7.68 -0.09 -21.43
N ARG A 63 7.30 0.67 -20.39
CA ARG A 63 6.14 1.59 -20.44
C ARG A 63 6.34 2.72 -21.42
N VAL A 64 7.56 3.23 -21.53
CA VAL A 64 7.86 4.33 -22.47
C VAL A 64 7.84 3.82 -23.91
N LEU A 65 8.38 2.63 -24.15
CA LEU A 65 8.42 1.99 -25.47
C LEU A 65 7.04 1.50 -25.94
N GLY A 66 6.16 1.12 -25.01
CA GLY A 66 4.92 0.40 -25.32
C GLY A 66 4.03 1.05 -26.38
N ARG A 67 3.83 2.37 -26.34
CA ARG A 67 3.02 3.09 -27.35
C ARG A 67 3.64 3.13 -28.74
N PHE A 68 4.94 2.88 -28.84
CA PHE A 68 5.69 2.87 -30.10
C PHE A 68 5.89 1.45 -30.65
N GLY A 69 5.43 0.41 -29.94
CA GLY A 69 5.61 -0.98 -30.33
C GLY A 69 5.11 -1.28 -31.75
N ASP A 70 3.98 -0.69 -32.13
CA ASP A 70 3.43 -0.88 -33.49
C ASP A 70 4.19 -0.08 -34.55
N LEU A 71 4.75 1.08 -34.20
CA LEU A 71 5.48 1.96 -35.13
C LEU A 71 6.90 1.45 -35.43
N LEU A 72 7.55 0.87 -34.42
CA LEU A 72 8.90 0.32 -34.52
C LEU A 72 8.91 -1.16 -34.93
N GLY A 73 7.74 -1.78 -35.05
CA GLY A 73 7.56 -3.14 -35.55
C GLY A 73 8.10 -4.22 -34.62
N GLU A 74 8.54 -5.34 -35.21
CA GLU A 74 8.81 -6.58 -34.46
C GLU A 74 9.99 -6.46 -33.48
N GLN A 75 10.97 -5.59 -33.75
CA GLN A 75 12.09 -5.37 -32.84
C GLN A 75 11.61 -4.79 -31.50
N ALA A 76 10.71 -3.80 -31.54
CA ALA A 76 10.14 -3.23 -30.32
C ALA A 76 9.22 -4.22 -29.60
N ARG A 77 8.40 -4.99 -30.33
CA ARG A 77 7.57 -6.04 -29.73
C ARG A 77 8.41 -7.13 -29.06
N THR A 78 9.53 -7.53 -29.67
CA THR A 78 10.48 -8.48 -29.10
C THR A 78 11.12 -7.93 -27.83
N ALA A 79 11.55 -6.66 -27.83
CA ALA A 79 12.10 -6.02 -26.63
C ALA A 79 11.07 -5.94 -25.49
N LEU A 80 9.83 -5.55 -25.79
CA LEU A 80 8.73 -5.49 -24.82
C LEU A 80 8.38 -6.89 -24.25
N ARG A 81 8.40 -7.93 -25.09
CA ARG A 81 8.20 -9.32 -24.65
C ARG A 81 9.35 -9.80 -23.76
N SER A 82 10.59 -9.51 -24.13
CA SER A 82 11.76 -9.84 -23.31
C SER A 82 11.70 -9.20 -21.92
N VAL A 83 11.23 -7.95 -21.82
CA VAL A 83 10.99 -7.29 -20.53
C VAL A 83 9.87 -7.99 -19.75
N ALA A 84 8.76 -8.30 -20.43
CA ALA A 84 7.63 -8.98 -19.80
C ALA A 84 8.01 -10.35 -19.22
N ASP A 85 8.78 -11.13 -19.96
CA ASP A 85 9.27 -12.45 -19.56
C ASP A 85 10.24 -12.32 -18.37
N ALA A 86 11.15 -11.34 -18.40
CA ALA A 86 12.09 -11.10 -17.32
C ALA A 86 11.37 -10.72 -16.00
N GLU A 87 10.32 -9.87 -16.07
CA GLU A 87 9.52 -9.56 -14.88
C GLU A 87 8.76 -10.76 -14.33
N ALA A 88 8.28 -11.66 -15.20
CA ALA A 88 7.64 -12.91 -14.78
C ALA A 88 8.62 -13.84 -14.04
N VAL A 89 9.88 -13.90 -14.49
CA VAL A 89 10.95 -14.66 -13.81
C VAL A 89 11.27 -14.08 -12.44
N VAL A 90 11.36 -12.75 -12.31
CA VAL A 90 11.65 -12.06 -11.03
C VAL A 90 10.51 -12.25 -10.02
N ARG A 91 9.27 -12.48 -10.49
CA ARG A 91 8.07 -12.60 -9.66
C ARG A 91 7.28 -13.87 -10.02
N PRO A 92 7.81 -15.07 -9.67
CA PRO A 92 7.17 -16.34 -10.01
C PRO A 92 5.83 -16.53 -9.28
N GLY A 93 5.03 -17.48 -9.79
CA GLY A 93 3.72 -17.89 -9.23
C GLY A 93 2.61 -16.84 -9.29
N ARG A 94 2.76 -15.83 -10.16
CA ARG A 94 1.83 -14.71 -10.29
C ARG A 94 1.33 -14.57 -11.71
N VAL A 95 0.08 -14.14 -11.86
CA VAL A 95 -0.55 -13.84 -13.14
C VAL A 95 -0.41 -12.35 -13.43
N TRP A 96 0.42 -11.99 -14.40
CA TRP A 96 0.54 -10.61 -14.86
C TRP A 96 -0.63 -10.26 -15.77
N ALA A 97 -1.39 -9.24 -15.41
CA ALA A 97 -2.59 -8.82 -16.13
C ALA A 97 -2.48 -7.35 -16.54
N GLU A 98 -2.42 -7.09 -17.83
CA GLU A 98 -2.35 -5.73 -18.35
C GLU A 98 -3.70 -5.03 -18.24
N VAL A 99 -3.75 -3.90 -17.55
CA VAL A 99 -4.98 -3.13 -17.33
C VAL A 99 -5.31 -2.36 -18.61
N ASN A 100 -6.38 -2.75 -19.27
CA ASN A 100 -6.90 -2.13 -20.48
C ASN A 100 -8.16 -1.33 -20.16
N TYR A 101 -8.12 -0.03 -20.40
CA TYR A 101 -9.27 0.84 -20.12
C TYR A 101 -9.35 2.00 -21.09
N LEU A 102 -10.58 2.49 -21.33
CA LEU A 102 -10.80 3.69 -22.12
C LEU A 102 -10.65 4.95 -21.24
N PRO A 103 -9.70 5.85 -21.53
CA PRO A 103 -9.57 7.11 -20.79
C PRO A 103 -10.77 8.02 -21.03
N ARG A 104 -11.22 8.75 -19.99
CA ARG A 104 -12.38 9.66 -20.08
C ARG A 104 -12.22 10.78 -21.12
N LYS A 105 -10.99 11.25 -21.35
CA LYS A 105 -10.68 12.29 -22.34
C LYS A 105 -10.05 11.62 -23.56
N GLY A 106 -10.68 11.74 -24.73
CA GLY A 106 -10.23 11.05 -25.95
C GLY A 106 -8.76 11.26 -26.31
N ARG A 107 -8.22 12.48 -26.12
CA ARG A 107 -6.79 12.78 -26.35
C ARG A 107 -5.82 11.93 -25.53
N LEU A 108 -6.25 11.40 -24.39
CA LEU A 108 -5.44 10.51 -23.55
C LEU A 108 -5.37 9.09 -24.11
N GLY A 109 -6.28 8.71 -25.02
CA GLY A 109 -6.22 7.43 -25.74
C GLY A 109 -4.91 7.26 -26.51
N ASN A 110 -4.39 8.34 -27.10
CA ASN A 110 -3.09 8.34 -27.80
C ASN A 110 -1.89 8.00 -26.89
N VAL A 111 -2.06 8.13 -25.58
CA VAL A 111 -1.04 7.80 -24.57
C VAL A 111 -1.26 6.40 -24.00
N ALA A 112 -2.49 5.87 -24.07
CA ALA A 112 -2.85 4.53 -23.60
C ALA A 112 -2.62 3.42 -24.62
N THR A 113 -2.27 3.75 -25.88
CA THR A 113 -1.87 2.74 -26.88
C THR A 113 -0.68 1.92 -26.38
N ARG A 114 -0.73 0.61 -26.61
CA ARG A 114 0.33 -0.33 -26.24
C ARG A 114 0.29 -1.59 -27.11
N ALA A 115 1.45 -2.21 -27.31
CA ALA A 115 1.54 -3.55 -27.89
C ALA A 115 1.10 -4.61 -26.87
N LEU A 116 0.30 -5.58 -27.31
CA LEU A 116 -0.12 -6.70 -26.49
C LEU A 116 1.04 -7.71 -26.35
N VAL A 117 1.78 -7.62 -25.25
CA VAL A 117 2.90 -8.54 -24.94
C VAL A 117 2.67 -9.39 -23.69
N ARG A 118 1.61 -9.12 -22.94
CA ARG A 118 1.19 -9.91 -21.78
C ARG A 118 0.11 -10.90 -22.17
N ASP A 119 0.16 -12.06 -21.52
CA ASP A 119 -0.80 -13.13 -21.76
C ASP A 119 -2.22 -12.78 -21.32
N HIS A 120 -2.38 -12.03 -20.22
CA HIS A 120 -3.69 -11.72 -19.63
C HIS A 120 -3.98 -10.23 -19.67
N GLU A 121 -5.25 -9.88 -19.87
CA GLU A 121 -5.76 -8.52 -19.76
C GLU A 121 -6.84 -8.40 -18.68
N LEU A 122 -6.81 -7.28 -17.95
CA LEU A 122 -7.89 -6.83 -17.09
C LEU A 122 -8.62 -5.68 -17.80
N VAL A 123 -9.78 -5.98 -18.37
CA VAL A 123 -10.50 -5.06 -19.26
C VAL A 123 -11.58 -4.29 -18.49
N LEU A 124 -11.52 -2.96 -18.53
CA LEU A 124 -12.43 -2.05 -17.83
C LEU A 124 -13.02 -1.03 -18.81
N ASN A 125 -14.34 -1.08 -19.02
CA ASN A 125 -15.08 -0.13 -19.87
C ASN A 125 -14.52 0.02 -21.30
N THR A 126 -13.95 -1.05 -21.85
CA THR A 126 -13.42 -1.10 -23.21
C THR A 126 -13.50 -2.52 -23.75
N THR A 127 -13.07 -2.73 -24.99
CA THR A 127 -12.94 -4.05 -25.61
C THR A 127 -11.55 -4.64 -25.36
N PRO A 128 -11.44 -5.97 -25.21
CA PRO A 128 -10.16 -6.66 -25.10
C PRO A 128 -9.31 -6.51 -26.37
N GLY A 129 -7.98 -6.57 -26.23
CA GLY A 129 -7.04 -6.68 -27.35
C GLY A 129 -6.59 -8.12 -27.64
N GLY A 130 -6.67 -9.00 -26.64
CA GLY A 130 -6.27 -10.41 -26.67
C GLY A 130 -7.35 -11.36 -26.17
N GLU A 131 -6.98 -12.62 -25.94
CA GLU A 131 -7.95 -13.71 -25.70
C GLU A 131 -8.14 -14.07 -24.22
N ARG A 132 -7.11 -13.93 -23.37
CA ARG A 132 -7.19 -14.33 -21.96
C ARG A 132 -7.58 -13.15 -21.08
N ILE A 133 -8.87 -13.06 -20.75
CA ILE A 133 -9.42 -11.93 -20.01
C ILE A 133 -9.72 -12.33 -18.57
N ILE A 134 -9.19 -11.54 -17.63
CA ILE A 134 -9.58 -11.60 -16.22
C ILE A 134 -10.70 -10.60 -16.02
N ARG A 135 -11.87 -11.07 -15.58
CA ARG A 135 -12.99 -10.17 -15.28
C ARG A 135 -12.75 -9.51 -13.93
N ALA A 136 -13.05 -8.22 -13.83
CA ALA A 136 -12.96 -7.51 -12.55
C ALA A 136 -13.80 -8.16 -11.43
N ALA A 137 -14.94 -8.79 -11.78
CA ALA A 137 -15.79 -9.51 -10.83
C ALA A 137 -15.14 -10.79 -10.26
N ASP A 138 -14.08 -11.31 -10.92
CA ASP A 138 -13.33 -12.48 -10.45
C ASP A 138 -12.09 -12.08 -9.64
N LEU A 139 -11.86 -10.78 -9.39
CA LEU A 139 -10.76 -10.32 -8.55
C LEU A 139 -11.21 -10.16 -7.10
N LEU A 140 -10.45 -10.79 -6.21
CA LEU A 140 -10.57 -10.63 -4.76
C LEU A 140 -9.45 -9.72 -4.27
N VAL A 141 -9.76 -8.83 -3.34
CA VAL A 141 -8.79 -8.00 -2.63
C VAL A 141 -8.52 -8.65 -1.27
N GLY A 142 -7.25 -8.86 -0.95
CA GLY A 142 -6.82 -9.35 0.36
C GLY A 142 -5.71 -8.49 0.96
N VAL A 143 -5.42 -8.72 2.24
CA VAL A 143 -4.25 -8.17 2.92
C VAL A 143 -3.35 -9.33 3.33
N ARG A 144 -2.07 -9.27 2.97
CA ARG A 144 -1.07 -10.28 3.31
C ARG A 144 0.27 -9.58 3.53
N ASP A 145 1.01 -9.96 4.57
CA ASP A 145 2.33 -9.38 4.88
C ASP A 145 2.31 -7.84 4.95
N ASN A 146 1.23 -7.28 5.50
CA ASN A 146 0.97 -5.85 5.61
C ASN A 146 0.92 -5.09 4.27
N ARG A 147 0.58 -5.78 3.16
CA ARG A 147 0.27 -5.19 1.85
C ARG A 147 -1.05 -5.71 1.29
N PHE A 148 -1.65 -4.94 0.40
CA PHE A 148 -2.76 -5.39 -0.43
C PHE A 148 -2.27 -6.37 -1.51
N VAL A 149 -3.11 -7.36 -1.80
CA VAL A 149 -2.91 -8.33 -2.88
C VAL A 149 -4.21 -8.51 -3.65
N LEU A 150 -4.09 -8.73 -4.96
CA LEU A 150 -5.20 -9.17 -5.79
C LEU A 150 -5.07 -10.66 -6.04
N ARG A 151 -6.17 -11.38 -5.93
CA ARG A 151 -6.22 -12.81 -6.27
C ARG A 151 -7.34 -13.08 -7.24
N TRP A 152 -7.07 -13.97 -8.18
CA TRP A 152 -8.09 -14.46 -9.08
C TRP A 152 -8.92 -15.53 -8.38
N SER A 153 -10.22 -15.30 -8.18
CA SER A 153 -11.12 -16.22 -7.49
C SER A 153 -11.20 -17.61 -8.14
N VAL A 154 -11.00 -17.69 -9.46
CA VAL A 154 -11.09 -18.94 -10.24
C VAL A 154 -9.89 -19.85 -9.99
N THR A 155 -8.68 -19.29 -9.91
CA THR A 155 -7.44 -20.09 -9.83
C THR A 155 -6.71 -19.96 -8.49
N GLY A 156 -7.05 -18.97 -7.67
CA GLY A 156 -6.39 -18.64 -6.40
C GLY A 156 -5.05 -17.90 -6.53
N HIS A 157 -4.50 -17.78 -7.75
CA HIS A 157 -3.23 -17.11 -7.98
C HIS A 157 -3.30 -15.61 -7.71
N GLU A 158 -2.18 -15.05 -7.23
CA GLU A 158 -2.03 -13.60 -7.11
C GLU A 158 -1.95 -12.99 -8.52
N VAL A 159 -2.73 -11.93 -8.73
CA VAL A 159 -2.77 -11.16 -9.98
C VAL A 159 -1.96 -9.89 -9.78
N VAL A 160 -1.02 -9.63 -10.67
CA VAL A 160 -0.24 -8.39 -10.70
C VAL A 160 -0.79 -7.52 -11.83
N PRO A 161 -1.57 -6.48 -11.50
CA PRO A 161 -2.02 -5.52 -12.51
C PRO A 161 -0.81 -4.72 -13.00
N CYS A 162 -0.69 -4.57 -14.31
CA CYS A 162 0.39 -3.81 -14.93
C CYS A 162 -0.15 -2.91 -16.06
N SER A 163 0.68 -2.00 -16.54
CA SER A 163 0.35 -1.11 -17.65
C SER A 163 1.56 -0.98 -18.54
N GLY A 164 1.42 -1.24 -19.85
CA GLY A 164 2.46 -1.07 -20.85
C GLY A 164 2.51 0.33 -21.46
N HIS A 165 2.02 1.36 -20.77
CA HIS A 165 1.96 2.72 -21.32
C HIS A 165 2.19 3.82 -20.27
N MET A 166 2.50 5.05 -20.71
CA MET A 166 2.84 6.19 -19.83
C MET A 166 1.64 7.02 -19.34
N LEU A 167 0.40 6.61 -19.61
CA LEU A 167 -0.77 7.36 -19.13
C LEU A 167 -0.79 7.40 -17.60
N ASN A 168 -0.91 8.61 -17.04
CA ASN A 168 -1.00 8.83 -15.60
C ASN A 168 -2.29 8.19 -15.03
N PRO A 169 -2.19 7.17 -14.15
CA PRO A 169 -3.34 6.46 -13.59
C PRO A 169 -4.28 7.35 -12.77
N ARG A 170 -3.80 8.47 -12.22
CA ARG A 170 -4.63 9.47 -11.53
C ARG A 170 -5.70 10.12 -12.42
N SER A 171 -5.54 10.03 -13.74
CA SER A 171 -6.56 10.48 -14.70
C SER A 171 -7.68 9.46 -14.93
N GLY A 172 -7.52 8.22 -14.44
CA GLY A 172 -8.47 7.13 -14.51
C GLY A 172 -9.54 7.16 -13.42
N SER A 173 -10.40 6.13 -13.40
CA SER A 173 -11.39 5.91 -12.34
C SER A 173 -10.71 5.47 -11.03
N PRO A 174 -11.39 5.55 -9.87
CA PRO A 174 -10.84 5.04 -8.61
C PRO A 174 -10.40 3.56 -8.67
N VAL A 175 -11.05 2.73 -9.51
CA VAL A 175 -10.65 1.34 -9.73
C VAL A 175 -9.29 1.26 -10.43
N ILE A 176 -9.06 2.07 -11.46
CA ILE A 176 -7.76 2.12 -12.17
C ILE A 176 -6.66 2.63 -11.24
N GLN A 177 -6.95 3.65 -10.44
CA GLN A 177 -6.03 4.18 -9.44
C GLN A 177 -5.68 3.11 -8.41
N PHE A 178 -6.68 2.41 -7.87
CA PHE A 178 -6.48 1.32 -6.93
C PHE A 178 -5.64 0.17 -7.51
N LEU A 179 -5.87 -0.22 -8.76
CA LEU A 179 -5.06 -1.27 -9.42
C LEU A 179 -3.59 -0.85 -9.57
N ASP A 180 -3.33 0.41 -9.94
CA ASP A 180 -1.96 0.96 -9.98
C ASP A 180 -1.36 1.01 -8.57
N ASP A 181 -2.10 1.46 -7.55
CA ASP A 181 -1.64 1.53 -6.17
C ASP A 181 -1.30 0.13 -5.60
N VAL A 182 -2.14 -0.88 -5.84
CA VAL A 182 -1.89 -2.25 -5.38
C VAL A 182 -0.69 -2.89 -6.09
N SER A 183 -0.45 -2.57 -7.37
CA SER A 183 0.76 -3.04 -8.07
C SER A 183 2.05 -2.51 -7.45
N ARG A 184 1.95 -1.37 -6.75
CA ARG A 184 3.04 -0.61 -6.13
C ARG A 184 3.18 -0.89 -4.63
N ASP A 185 2.19 -1.53 -4.01
CA ASP A 185 2.17 -1.75 -2.57
C ASP A 185 3.29 -2.71 -2.11
N GLY A 186 4.00 -2.31 -1.06
CA GLY A 186 5.20 -2.98 -0.56
C GLY A 186 6.52 -2.56 -1.23
N TYR A 187 6.50 -1.68 -2.24
CA TYR A 187 7.71 -1.21 -2.92
C TYR A 187 8.05 0.25 -2.60
N ALA A 188 9.35 0.57 -2.62
CA ALA A 188 9.85 1.93 -2.63
C ALA A 188 9.78 2.48 -4.07
N MET A 189 8.88 3.44 -4.30
CA MET A 189 8.74 4.09 -5.60
C MET A 189 9.88 5.09 -5.81
N PRO A 190 10.75 4.91 -6.82
CA PRO A 190 11.77 5.89 -7.12
C PRO A 190 11.14 7.16 -7.70
N SER A 191 11.76 8.30 -7.45
CA SER A 191 11.38 9.60 -7.99
C SER A 191 12.61 10.35 -8.51
N SER A 192 12.37 11.42 -9.25
CA SER A 192 13.41 12.43 -9.48
C SER A 192 13.92 12.98 -8.14
N PHE A 193 15.13 13.55 -8.15
CA PHE A 193 15.72 14.16 -6.96
C PHE A 193 14.82 15.28 -6.42
N ASP A 194 14.49 15.22 -5.13
CA ASP A 194 13.68 16.21 -4.44
C ASP A 194 14.52 17.05 -3.47
N TRP A 195 14.43 18.37 -3.61
CA TRP A 195 15.06 19.33 -2.69
C TRP A 195 14.26 19.52 -1.40
N GLY A 196 13.05 18.97 -1.31
CA GLY A 196 12.16 19.08 -0.18
C GLY A 196 11.94 20.55 0.19
N PRO A 197 12.07 20.94 1.47
CA PRO A 197 11.87 22.33 1.90
C PRO A 197 12.78 23.37 1.20
N ALA A 198 13.95 22.96 0.68
CA ALA A 198 14.86 23.86 -0.03
C ALA A 198 14.40 24.17 -1.46
N ALA A 199 13.34 23.51 -1.96
CA ALA A 199 12.83 23.66 -3.32
C ALA A 199 12.36 25.09 -3.66
N ASN A 200 12.30 26.02 -2.72
CA ASN A 200 11.95 27.44 -2.96
C ASN A 200 13.14 28.39 -2.89
N PHE A 201 14.39 27.89 -2.76
CA PHE A 201 15.56 28.77 -2.77
C PHE A 201 15.79 29.39 -4.16
N PRO A 202 16.30 30.63 -4.20
CA PRO A 202 16.55 31.36 -5.45
C PRO A 202 17.62 30.71 -6.32
N PHE A 203 18.52 29.94 -5.70
CA PHE A 203 19.51 29.14 -6.39
C PHE A 203 19.66 27.78 -5.70
N LEU A 204 19.67 26.73 -6.51
CA LEU A 204 20.00 25.37 -6.11
C LEU A 204 21.15 24.86 -6.98
N PRO A 205 22.24 24.36 -6.40
CA PRO A 205 23.36 23.83 -7.17
C PRO A 205 22.99 22.50 -7.80
N ARG A 206 23.68 22.13 -8.88
CA ARG A 206 23.65 20.77 -9.42
C ARG A 206 24.00 19.75 -8.35
N VAL A 207 23.29 18.63 -8.30
CA VAL A 207 23.64 17.47 -7.46
C VAL A 207 24.14 16.35 -8.35
N GLN A 208 25.32 15.82 -8.04
CA GLN A 208 25.94 14.75 -8.81
C GLN A 208 26.58 13.68 -7.91
N ALA A 209 26.43 12.43 -8.29
CA ALA A 209 27.10 11.27 -7.71
C ALA A 209 28.02 10.65 -8.78
N GLY A 210 29.34 10.81 -8.61
CA GLY A 210 30.30 10.41 -9.65
C GLY A 210 30.02 11.12 -10.98
N ARG A 211 29.81 10.33 -12.06
CA ARG A 211 29.46 10.84 -13.39
C ARG A 211 27.95 11.08 -13.61
N ILE A 212 27.11 10.74 -12.62
CA ILE A 212 25.65 10.84 -12.71
C ILE A 212 25.18 12.15 -12.08
N ILE A 213 24.56 13.00 -12.88
CA ILE A 213 23.89 14.22 -12.47
C ILE A 213 22.44 13.85 -12.15
N LEU A 214 22.03 14.05 -10.89
CA LEU A 214 20.69 13.73 -10.41
C LEU A 214 19.71 14.88 -10.68
N THR A 215 20.19 16.13 -10.63
CA THR A 215 19.40 17.32 -10.97
C THR A 215 20.35 18.46 -11.38
N PRO A 216 20.03 19.25 -12.42
CA PRO A 216 20.85 20.39 -12.85
C PRO A 216 20.79 21.54 -11.84
N ALA A 217 21.76 22.45 -11.91
CA ALA A 217 21.68 23.73 -11.21
C ALA A 217 20.44 24.51 -11.66
N ARG A 218 19.75 25.16 -10.71
CA ARG A 218 18.46 25.81 -10.92
C ARG A 218 18.43 27.19 -10.30
N TRP A 219 17.90 28.16 -11.02
CA TRP A 219 17.58 29.50 -10.54
C TRP A 219 16.06 29.70 -10.52
N LEU A 220 15.55 30.18 -9.39
CA LEU A 220 14.15 30.52 -9.19
C LEU A 220 14.06 32.03 -8.98
N LEU A 221 13.26 32.70 -9.79
CA LEU A 221 13.10 34.14 -9.73
C LEU A 221 11.72 34.57 -10.23
N ARG A 222 11.36 35.80 -9.93
CA ARG A 222 10.28 36.49 -10.61
C ARG A 222 10.79 37.02 -11.95
N ALA A 223 10.02 36.81 -13.01
CA ALA A 223 10.33 37.24 -14.36
C ALA A 223 10.68 38.74 -14.44
N GLU A 224 9.96 39.55 -13.66
CA GLU A 224 10.13 41.01 -13.59
C GLU A 224 11.50 41.42 -13.00
N GLU A 225 12.18 40.52 -12.29
CA GLU A 225 13.51 40.73 -11.73
C GLU A 225 14.64 40.40 -12.71
N PHE A 226 14.30 39.76 -13.84
CA PHE A 226 15.28 39.32 -14.82
C PHE A 226 15.92 40.52 -15.53
N THR A 227 17.21 40.72 -15.29
CA THR A 227 18.01 41.78 -15.90
C THR A 227 19.43 41.28 -16.17
N GLN A 228 20.20 42.00 -16.98
CA GLN A 228 21.62 41.73 -17.19
C GLN A 228 22.40 41.70 -15.86
N GLN A 229 22.12 42.66 -14.97
CA GLN A 229 22.73 42.76 -13.65
C GLN A 229 22.39 41.55 -12.76
N TRP A 230 21.13 41.11 -12.80
CA TRP A 230 20.71 39.89 -12.12
C TRP A 230 21.44 38.67 -12.66
N ARG A 231 21.56 38.55 -13.98
CA ARG A 231 22.27 37.45 -14.67
C ARG A 231 23.72 37.35 -14.22
N GLU A 232 24.41 38.48 -14.16
CA GLU A 232 25.80 38.57 -13.69
C GLU A 232 25.92 38.24 -12.20
N ARG A 233 25.05 38.81 -11.35
CA ARG A 233 25.03 38.57 -9.90
C ARG A 233 24.86 37.08 -9.57
N TRP A 234 23.93 36.41 -10.24
CA TRP A 234 23.62 35.00 -10.01
C TRP A 234 24.45 34.04 -10.87
N GLN A 235 25.38 34.60 -11.67
CA GLN A 235 26.28 33.87 -12.57
C GLN A 235 25.53 32.86 -13.45
N VAL A 236 24.40 33.28 -14.02
CA VAL A 236 23.59 32.44 -14.90
C VAL A 236 24.31 32.26 -16.25
N PRO A 237 24.44 31.02 -16.77
CA PRO A 237 25.15 30.76 -18.02
C PRO A 237 24.42 31.36 -19.23
N ARG A 238 25.13 31.48 -20.36
CA ARG A 238 24.56 31.95 -21.64
C ARG A 238 23.39 31.08 -22.09
N HIS A 239 23.57 29.76 -22.09
CA HIS A 239 22.53 28.81 -22.45
C HIS A 239 21.84 28.27 -21.19
N VAL A 240 20.50 28.34 -21.16
CA VAL A 240 19.67 27.84 -20.07
C VAL A 240 18.45 27.10 -20.61
N TYR A 241 17.88 26.22 -19.80
CA TYR A 241 16.52 25.72 -20.03
C TYR A 241 15.52 26.53 -19.21
N LEU A 242 14.55 27.18 -19.87
CA LEU A 242 13.33 27.63 -19.22
C LEU A 242 12.43 26.41 -18.99
N SER A 243 12.15 26.10 -17.73
CA SER A 243 11.50 24.84 -17.33
C SER A 243 10.13 25.08 -16.70
N THR A 244 9.12 24.36 -17.20
CA THR A 244 7.76 24.36 -16.65
C THR A 244 7.26 22.92 -16.58
N ALA A 245 7.13 22.37 -15.37
CA ALA A 245 6.89 20.95 -15.14
C ALA A 245 7.94 20.09 -15.87
N ASP A 246 7.51 19.22 -16.79
CA ASP A 246 8.36 18.36 -17.63
C ASP A 246 8.83 19.03 -18.94
N ASN A 247 8.23 20.16 -19.31
CA ASN A 247 8.61 20.90 -20.52
C ASN A 247 9.86 21.75 -20.26
N ARG A 248 10.79 21.71 -21.23
CA ARG A 248 12.02 22.50 -21.21
C ARG A 248 12.23 23.18 -22.55
N LEU A 249 12.52 24.47 -22.51
CA LEU A 249 12.85 25.27 -23.68
C LEU A 249 14.29 25.75 -23.56
N LEU A 250 15.15 25.33 -24.48
CA LEU A 250 16.54 25.79 -24.55
C LEU A 250 16.57 27.23 -25.06
N LEU A 251 17.22 28.12 -24.32
CA LEU A 251 17.35 29.53 -24.66
C LEU A 251 18.83 29.94 -24.66
N ASP A 252 19.23 30.67 -25.69
CA ASP A 252 20.44 31.48 -25.70
C ASP A 252 20.11 32.89 -25.17
N LEU A 253 20.54 33.19 -23.95
CA LEU A 253 20.31 34.49 -23.32
C LEU A 253 21.15 35.62 -23.95
N ALA A 254 22.00 35.34 -24.94
CA ALA A 254 22.65 36.36 -25.77
C ALA A 254 21.84 36.75 -27.01
N ASP A 255 20.81 35.98 -27.37
CA ASP A 255 19.93 36.22 -28.52
C ASP A 255 18.71 37.06 -28.09
N PRO A 256 18.57 38.31 -28.58
CA PRO A 256 17.46 39.19 -28.22
C PRO A 256 16.07 38.65 -28.58
N ASP A 257 15.95 37.83 -29.64
CA ASP A 257 14.67 37.26 -30.04
C ASP A 257 14.28 36.09 -29.16
N GLN A 258 15.24 35.31 -28.68
CA GLN A 258 14.98 34.25 -27.71
C GLN A 258 14.64 34.79 -26.32
N LEU A 259 15.20 35.94 -25.93
CA LEU A 259 14.83 36.61 -24.68
C LEU A 259 13.34 36.98 -24.62
N LYS A 260 12.68 37.26 -25.76
CA LYS A 260 11.24 37.55 -25.84
C LYS A 260 10.37 36.33 -25.51
N GLN A 261 10.94 35.13 -25.44
CA GLN A 261 10.22 33.90 -25.06
C GLN A 261 10.18 33.71 -23.53
N LEU A 262 10.94 34.49 -22.78
CA LEU A 262 10.82 34.52 -21.32
C LEU A 262 9.45 35.08 -20.94
N PRO A 263 8.80 34.56 -19.88
CA PRO A 263 7.61 35.19 -19.34
C PRO A 263 7.92 36.63 -18.91
N ASP A 264 6.99 37.55 -19.13
CA ASP A 264 7.15 38.94 -18.67
C ASP A 264 6.80 39.12 -17.20
N LYS A 265 6.07 38.16 -16.61
CA LYS A 265 5.58 38.22 -15.24
C LYS A 265 5.45 36.86 -14.57
N GLY A 266 5.48 36.87 -13.24
CA GLY A 266 5.29 35.67 -12.42
C GLY A 266 6.58 34.90 -12.17
N LEU A 267 6.45 33.74 -11.52
CA LEU A 267 7.60 32.93 -11.12
C LEU A 267 8.10 32.11 -12.32
N MET A 268 9.40 32.12 -12.57
CA MET A 268 10.03 31.29 -13.61
C MET A 268 11.21 30.50 -13.05
N VAL A 269 11.49 29.37 -13.71
CA VAL A 269 12.58 28.46 -13.36
C VAL A 269 13.54 28.37 -14.53
N LEU A 270 14.79 28.79 -14.31
CA LEU A 270 15.88 28.56 -15.25
C LEU A 270 16.75 27.42 -14.72
N GLN A 271 17.14 26.51 -15.61
CA GLN A 271 18.12 25.46 -15.33
C GLN A 271 19.35 25.67 -16.18
N GLU A 272 20.51 25.22 -15.72
CA GLU A 272 21.69 25.15 -16.59
C GLU A 272 21.38 24.25 -17.80
N ALA A 273 21.89 24.61 -18.97
CA ALA A 273 21.68 23.84 -20.19
C ALA A 273 22.42 22.50 -20.10
N LEU A 274 21.72 21.45 -19.70
CA LEU A 274 22.18 20.06 -19.72
C LEU A 274 21.10 19.18 -20.39
N PRO A 275 21.34 18.66 -21.60
CA PRO A 275 22.51 18.91 -22.46
C PRO A 275 22.64 20.36 -22.93
N ALA A 276 23.88 20.86 -23.02
CA ALA A 276 24.20 22.11 -23.69
C ALA A 276 24.29 21.90 -25.23
N PRO A 277 24.23 22.96 -26.06
CA PRO A 277 24.36 22.83 -27.51
C PRO A 277 25.61 22.10 -27.99
N ASP A 278 26.74 22.29 -27.32
CA ASP A 278 28.02 21.61 -27.59
C ASP A 278 28.05 20.16 -27.12
N GLN A 279 27.04 19.74 -26.34
CA GLN A 279 26.84 18.37 -25.89
C GLN A 279 25.85 17.58 -26.75
N ALA A 280 25.36 18.16 -27.86
CA ALA A 280 24.71 17.39 -28.92
C ALA A 280 25.81 16.63 -29.67
N TRP A 281 26.02 15.36 -29.33
CA TRP A 281 27.14 14.55 -29.87
C TRP A 281 26.69 13.56 -30.94
N LEU A 282 25.40 13.21 -31.04
CA LEU A 282 24.91 12.22 -31.97
C LEU A 282 24.85 12.81 -33.40
N PRO A 283 25.58 12.27 -34.39
CA PRO A 283 25.54 12.80 -35.74
C PRO A 283 24.18 12.56 -36.42
N GLY A 284 23.82 13.49 -37.30
CA GLY A 284 22.58 13.54 -38.03
C GLY A 284 22.74 14.09 -39.44
N SER A 285 21.70 14.02 -40.26
CA SER A 285 21.74 14.56 -41.63
C SER A 285 21.92 16.08 -41.67
N GLU A 286 21.41 16.78 -40.66
CA GLU A 286 21.38 18.25 -40.56
C GLU A 286 22.31 18.78 -39.44
N GLY A 287 23.26 17.98 -38.96
CA GLY A 287 24.19 18.37 -37.90
C GLY A 287 24.29 17.35 -36.77
N ARG A 288 24.13 17.80 -35.52
CA ARG A 288 24.16 16.93 -34.35
C ARG A 288 22.86 17.03 -33.57
N TYR A 289 22.44 15.93 -32.98
CA TYR A 289 21.20 15.83 -32.23
C TYR A 289 21.45 15.70 -30.72
N VAL A 290 20.52 16.30 -29.96
CA VAL A 290 20.35 15.98 -28.55
C VAL A 290 19.57 14.67 -28.45
N SER A 291 20.11 13.71 -27.72
CA SER A 291 19.53 12.39 -27.52
C SER A 291 19.12 12.16 -26.07
N GLU A 292 17.90 11.65 -25.89
CA GLU A 292 17.42 11.07 -24.64
C GLU A 292 17.34 9.56 -24.81
N PHE A 293 17.87 8.82 -23.85
CA PHE A 293 17.83 7.37 -23.83
C PHE A 293 16.88 6.93 -22.73
N VAL A 294 16.08 5.92 -23.02
CA VAL A 294 15.28 5.23 -22.01
C VAL A 294 15.89 3.86 -21.84
N VAL A 295 16.35 3.57 -20.63
CA VAL A 295 17.02 2.32 -20.28
C VAL A 295 16.10 1.50 -19.38
N PRO A 296 15.50 0.42 -19.90
CA PRO A 296 14.78 -0.53 -19.06
C PRO A 296 15.77 -1.29 -18.17
N LEU A 297 15.51 -1.31 -16.87
CA LEU A 297 16.29 -2.02 -15.87
C LEU A 297 15.40 -3.08 -15.23
N ILE A 298 15.92 -4.31 -15.12
CA ILE A 298 15.25 -5.43 -14.45
C ILE A 298 16.09 -5.82 -13.24
N ARG A 299 15.42 -6.13 -12.12
CA ARG A 299 16.07 -6.67 -10.93
C ARG A 299 16.58 -8.09 -11.21
N GLU A 300 17.79 -8.41 -10.75
CA GLU A 300 18.36 -9.75 -10.92
C GLU A 300 17.83 -10.77 -9.88
N GLU A 301 17.54 -10.30 -8.67
CA GLU A 301 17.09 -11.16 -7.58
C GLU A 301 15.64 -11.59 -7.75
N ILE A 302 15.42 -12.91 -7.70
CA ILE A 302 14.11 -13.54 -7.81
C ILE A 302 13.39 -13.43 -6.46
N GLY A 303 12.20 -12.83 -6.47
CA GLY A 303 11.35 -12.71 -5.30
C GLY A 303 10.67 -14.05 -4.95
N PRO A 304 10.17 -14.18 -3.70
CA PRO A 304 9.50 -15.40 -3.28
C PRO A 304 8.19 -15.63 -4.04
N GLU A 305 7.92 -16.90 -4.31
CA GLU A 305 6.64 -17.36 -4.82
C GLU A 305 5.57 -17.21 -3.73
N PRO A 306 4.37 -16.69 -4.04
CA PRO A 306 3.36 -16.51 -3.03
C PRO A 306 2.73 -17.87 -2.69
N GLU A 307 2.64 -18.19 -1.40
CA GLU A 307 1.86 -19.37 -0.99
C GLU A 307 0.41 -19.28 -1.52
N PRO A 308 -0.15 -20.40 -1.98
CA PRO A 308 -1.53 -20.46 -2.41
C PRO A 308 -2.45 -20.01 -1.27
N ALA A 309 -3.51 -19.28 -1.63
CA ALA A 309 -4.51 -18.94 -0.63
C ALA A 309 -5.17 -20.22 -0.11
N ARG A 310 -5.30 -20.33 1.21
CA ARG A 310 -6.10 -21.39 1.81
C ARG A 310 -7.55 -21.18 1.38
N GLN A 311 -8.11 -22.14 0.65
CA GLN A 311 -9.53 -22.14 0.33
C GLN A 311 -10.31 -22.45 1.60
N ILE A 312 -11.17 -21.52 1.99
CA ILE A 312 -12.06 -21.70 3.14
C ILE A 312 -13.41 -22.11 2.59
N PRO A 313 -13.99 -23.25 3.05
CA PRO A 313 -15.29 -23.68 2.58
C PRO A 313 -16.34 -22.59 2.77
N SER A 314 -17.12 -22.35 1.73
CA SER A 314 -18.26 -21.45 1.84
C SER A 314 -19.33 -22.06 2.74
N GLY A 315 -20.10 -21.21 3.39
CA GLY A 315 -21.18 -21.62 4.28
C GLY A 315 -22.23 -20.54 4.36
N ARG A 316 -23.39 -20.88 4.93
CA ARG A 316 -24.39 -19.85 5.24
C ARG A 316 -23.79 -18.88 6.26
N ARG A 317 -23.57 -17.65 5.82
CA ARG A 317 -22.87 -16.59 6.58
C ARG A 317 -23.83 -15.73 7.39
N MET A 318 -24.84 -15.18 6.73
CA MET A 318 -25.83 -14.30 7.34
C MET A 318 -26.87 -15.08 8.14
N ARG A 319 -27.14 -14.65 9.37
CA ARG A 319 -28.15 -15.22 10.28
C ARG A 319 -29.07 -14.12 10.82
N PRO A 320 -30.15 -13.78 10.08
CA PRO A 320 -31.10 -12.76 10.53
C PRO A 320 -31.98 -13.29 11.68
N PRO A 321 -32.65 -12.41 12.45
CA PRO A 321 -33.67 -12.83 13.40
C PRO A 321 -34.73 -13.70 12.72
N GLY A 322 -35.07 -14.85 13.31
CA GLY A 322 -35.91 -15.88 12.68
C GLY A 322 -35.15 -17.07 12.09
N SER A 323 -33.82 -17.00 12.06
CA SER A 323 -32.95 -18.16 11.85
C SER A 323 -32.75 -18.96 13.14
N ASP A 324 -31.76 -19.86 13.14
CA ASP A 324 -31.21 -20.56 14.32
C ASP A 324 -30.41 -19.65 15.26
N TRP A 325 -30.44 -18.33 15.03
CA TRP A 325 -29.79 -17.32 15.85
C TRP A 325 -30.69 -16.13 16.16
N LEU A 326 -30.54 -15.61 17.37
CA LEU A 326 -31.02 -14.29 17.78
C LEU A 326 -29.80 -13.44 18.17
N PHE A 327 -29.68 -12.24 17.60
CA PHE A 327 -28.58 -11.31 17.90
C PHE A 327 -29.13 -9.97 18.35
N ALA A 328 -28.82 -9.57 19.58
CA ALA A 328 -29.16 -8.26 20.13
C ALA A 328 -27.91 -7.38 20.35
N LYS A 329 -28.08 -6.09 20.09
CA LYS A 329 -27.13 -5.02 20.45
C LYS A 329 -27.75 -4.18 21.56
N LEU A 330 -27.12 -4.13 22.73
CA LEU A 330 -27.55 -3.33 23.87
C LEU A 330 -26.59 -2.16 24.04
N TYR A 331 -26.97 -0.97 23.59
CA TYR A 331 -26.16 0.24 23.74
C TYR A 331 -26.32 0.76 25.16
N HIS A 332 -25.30 0.53 25.98
CA HIS A 332 -25.31 0.82 27.41
C HIS A 332 -24.35 1.95 27.76
N LEU A 333 -24.51 2.50 28.97
CA LEU A 333 -23.51 3.36 29.57
C LEU A 333 -22.29 2.52 30.02
N PRO A 334 -21.04 2.91 29.72
CA PRO A 334 -19.85 2.11 30.06
C PRO A 334 -19.72 1.73 31.53
N THR A 335 -20.16 2.60 32.44
CA THR A 335 -20.08 2.39 33.89
C THR A 335 -20.92 1.21 34.38
N PHE A 336 -21.94 0.80 33.62
CA PHE A 336 -22.90 -0.25 34.01
C PHE A 336 -22.69 -1.56 33.25
N GLU A 337 -21.65 -1.69 32.43
CA GLU A 337 -21.44 -2.87 31.57
C GLU A 337 -21.29 -4.16 32.39
N ASN A 338 -20.49 -4.14 33.46
CA ASN A 338 -20.29 -5.32 34.32
C ASN A 338 -21.53 -5.65 35.14
N ASP A 339 -22.27 -4.65 35.62
CA ASP A 339 -23.50 -4.85 36.38
C ASP A 339 -24.58 -5.48 35.50
N LEU A 340 -24.66 -5.03 34.24
CA LEU A 340 -25.55 -5.58 33.24
C LEU A 340 -25.24 -7.05 32.95
N LEU A 341 -23.96 -7.37 32.75
CA LEU A 341 -23.47 -8.74 32.50
C LEU A 341 -23.68 -9.67 33.70
N THR A 342 -23.31 -9.23 34.90
CA THR A 342 -23.32 -10.09 36.10
C THR A 342 -24.68 -10.22 36.77
N GLY A 343 -25.59 -9.28 36.51
CA GLY A 343 -26.99 -9.29 36.95
C GLY A 343 -27.95 -9.63 35.82
N PRO A 344 -28.69 -8.67 35.23
CA PRO A 344 -29.91 -8.96 34.46
C PRO A 344 -29.71 -9.73 33.15
N VAL A 345 -28.52 -9.68 32.53
CA VAL A 345 -28.23 -10.48 31.33
C VAL A 345 -28.25 -11.97 31.64
N LYS A 346 -27.82 -12.37 32.85
CA LYS A 346 -27.73 -13.78 33.25
C LYS A 346 -29.06 -14.52 33.12
N ASP A 347 -30.18 -13.83 33.31
CA ASP A 347 -31.53 -14.41 33.25
C ASP A 347 -31.94 -14.81 31.82
N PHE A 348 -31.12 -14.45 30.82
CA PHE A 348 -31.28 -14.80 29.42
C PHE A 348 -30.19 -15.75 28.94
N CYS A 349 -29.32 -16.23 29.82
CA CYS A 349 -28.13 -17.01 29.50
C CYS A 349 -28.37 -18.54 29.57
N ASP A 350 -29.62 -18.97 29.49
CA ASP A 350 -29.96 -20.40 29.39
C ASP A 350 -29.70 -20.91 27.96
N GLY A 351 -28.98 -22.03 27.83
CA GLY A 351 -28.64 -22.64 26.54
C GLY A 351 -27.32 -22.13 25.93
N ASN A 352 -27.20 -22.18 24.60
CA ASN A 352 -26.00 -21.74 23.90
C ASN A 352 -26.10 -20.25 23.53
N TRP A 353 -25.27 -19.45 24.17
CA TRP A 353 -25.22 -18.01 23.97
C TRP A 353 -23.80 -17.52 24.19
N PHE A 354 -23.45 -16.38 23.60
CA PHE A 354 -22.20 -15.71 23.93
C PHE A 354 -22.35 -14.20 23.79
N PHE A 355 -21.45 -13.45 24.41
CA PHE A 355 -21.42 -12.00 24.29
C PHE A 355 -20.07 -11.47 23.79
N MET A 356 -20.10 -10.25 23.28
CA MET A 356 -18.92 -9.46 22.99
C MET A 356 -19.14 -8.02 23.44
N ARG A 357 -18.10 -7.38 23.97
CA ARG A 357 -18.07 -5.94 24.20
C ARG A 357 -17.65 -5.24 22.90
N TYR A 358 -18.28 -4.12 22.57
CA TYR A 358 -18.00 -3.39 21.34
C TYR A 358 -18.19 -1.88 21.54
N VAL A 359 -17.51 -1.05 20.74
CA VAL A 359 -17.45 0.41 20.96
C VAL A 359 -17.96 1.25 19.78
N ASP A 360 -18.00 0.71 18.56
CA ASP A 360 -18.41 1.47 17.37
C ASP A 360 -19.85 1.11 16.93
N PRO A 361 -20.78 2.08 16.74
CA PRO A 361 -20.64 3.54 16.85
C PRO A 361 -20.73 4.13 18.27
N GLY A 362 -21.00 3.30 19.27
CA GLY A 362 -20.95 3.64 20.69
C GLY A 362 -20.81 2.38 21.54
N PRO A 363 -20.47 2.48 22.84
CA PRO A 363 -20.36 1.33 23.74
C PRO A 363 -21.64 0.47 23.75
N HIS A 364 -21.50 -0.82 23.48
CA HIS A 364 -22.60 -1.77 23.49
C HIS A 364 -22.15 -3.21 23.71
N LEU A 365 -23.06 -3.99 24.30
CA LEU A 365 -22.95 -5.44 24.33
C LEU A 365 -23.61 -6.03 23.08
N ARG A 366 -22.91 -6.96 22.44
CA ARG A 366 -23.45 -7.84 21.39
C ARG A 366 -23.73 -9.19 22.02
N ILE A 367 -24.99 -9.55 22.20
CA ILE A 367 -25.38 -10.82 22.80
C ILE A 367 -26.05 -11.67 21.73
N ARG A 368 -25.60 -12.92 21.59
CA ARG A 368 -26.06 -13.86 20.57
C ARG A 368 -26.52 -15.14 21.24
N TRP A 369 -27.68 -15.62 20.82
CA TRP A 369 -28.27 -16.89 21.26
C TRP A 369 -28.50 -17.78 20.06
N THR A 370 -28.27 -19.08 20.22
CA THR A 370 -28.58 -20.09 19.20
C THR A 370 -29.45 -21.21 19.76
N GLY A 371 -30.33 -21.76 18.92
CA GLY A 371 -31.32 -22.76 19.33
C GLY A 371 -32.46 -22.90 18.33
N ASP A 372 -33.58 -23.47 18.79
CA ASP A 372 -34.79 -23.60 17.97
C ASP A 372 -35.34 -22.22 17.57
N PRO A 373 -35.48 -21.91 16.26
CA PRO A 373 -36.05 -20.66 15.79
C PRO A 373 -37.41 -20.31 16.40
N ARG A 374 -38.26 -21.31 16.72
CA ARG A 374 -39.58 -21.08 17.31
C ARG A 374 -39.47 -20.53 18.73
N TRP A 375 -38.56 -21.09 19.53
CA TRP A 375 -38.30 -20.60 20.88
C TRP A 375 -37.60 -19.23 20.85
N LEU A 376 -36.57 -19.08 20.01
CA LEU A 376 -35.81 -17.84 19.88
C LEU A 376 -36.72 -16.65 19.51
N THR A 377 -37.63 -16.83 18.55
CA THR A 377 -38.51 -15.74 18.08
C THR A 377 -39.82 -15.63 18.85
N GLY A 378 -40.42 -16.75 19.25
CA GLY A 378 -41.71 -16.77 19.93
C GLY A 378 -41.62 -16.43 21.42
N GLU A 379 -40.52 -16.76 22.07
CA GLU A 379 -40.39 -16.64 23.53
C GLU A 379 -39.24 -15.73 23.95
N LEU A 380 -38.01 -16.03 23.49
CA LEU A 380 -36.82 -15.31 23.95
C LEU A 380 -36.81 -13.85 23.47
N ALA A 381 -37.01 -13.60 22.17
CA ALA A 381 -36.95 -12.25 21.63
C ALA A 381 -37.96 -11.28 22.28
N PRO A 382 -39.25 -11.63 22.46
CA PRO A 382 -40.20 -10.78 23.19
C PRO A 382 -39.78 -10.53 24.64
N ARG A 383 -39.21 -11.52 25.34
CA ARG A 383 -38.71 -11.35 26.71
C ARG A 383 -37.53 -10.37 26.76
N VAL A 384 -36.54 -10.55 25.88
CA VAL A 384 -35.38 -9.66 25.76
C VAL A 384 -35.82 -8.24 25.42
N LEU A 385 -36.77 -8.07 24.49
CA LEU A 385 -37.26 -6.74 24.10
C LEU A 385 -37.98 -6.03 25.26
N ARG A 386 -38.86 -6.71 26.00
CA ARG A 386 -39.54 -6.12 27.17
C ARG A 386 -38.54 -5.72 28.25
N TRP A 387 -37.63 -6.60 28.60
CA TRP A 387 -36.56 -6.31 29.56
C TRP A 387 -35.69 -5.14 29.10
N SER A 388 -35.35 -5.09 27.81
CA SER A 388 -34.55 -4.00 27.27
C SER A 388 -35.27 -2.65 27.29
N ALA A 389 -36.61 -2.64 27.16
CA ALA A 389 -37.40 -1.42 27.31
C ALA A 389 -37.28 -0.86 28.72
N GLU A 390 -37.31 -1.71 29.75
CA GLU A 390 -37.09 -1.28 31.14
C GLU A 390 -35.68 -0.70 31.36
N LEU A 391 -34.66 -1.28 30.73
CA LEU A 391 -33.29 -0.74 30.79
C LEU A 391 -33.19 0.64 30.14
N VAL A 392 -33.94 0.86 29.05
CA VAL A 392 -33.99 2.16 28.37
C VAL A 392 -34.74 3.19 29.21
N GLU A 393 -35.89 2.83 29.77
CA GLU A 393 -36.67 3.71 30.66
C GLU A 393 -35.87 4.14 31.90
N ARG A 394 -35.07 3.22 32.46
CA ARG A 394 -34.19 3.51 33.61
C ARG A 394 -32.88 4.21 33.24
N GLY A 395 -32.61 4.41 31.95
CA GLY A 395 -31.41 5.09 31.46
C GLY A 395 -30.12 4.27 31.47
N TYR A 396 -30.18 2.96 31.74
CA TYR A 396 -29.02 2.07 31.66
C TYR A 396 -28.61 1.78 30.22
N CYS A 397 -29.58 1.71 29.32
CA CYS A 397 -29.39 1.60 27.88
C CYS A 397 -29.93 2.83 27.16
N THR A 398 -29.23 3.29 26.13
CA THR A 398 -29.73 4.36 25.25
C THR A 398 -30.56 3.80 24.11
N ARG A 399 -30.25 2.57 23.66
CA ARG A 399 -30.92 1.91 22.54
C ARG A 399 -30.69 0.41 22.57
N VAL A 400 -31.67 -0.35 22.09
CA VAL A 400 -31.52 -1.78 21.80
C VAL A 400 -31.93 -2.07 20.36
N ALA A 401 -31.26 -3.03 19.71
CA ALA A 401 -31.57 -3.47 18.35
C ALA A 401 -31.41 -4.98 18.21
N LEU A 402 -32.33 -5.61 17.48
CA LEU A 402 -32.12 -6.95 16.92
C LEU A 402 -31.48 -6.81 15.54
N ASP A 403 -30.48 -7.62 15.24
CA ASP A 403 -29.69 -7.49 14.02
C ASP A 403 -29.33 -8.88 13.43
N THR A 404 -28.70 -8.88 12.26
CA THR A 404 -28.22 -10.08 11.58
C THR A 404 -26.85 -10.46 12.10
N TYR A 405 -26.68 -11.71 12.55
CA TYR A 405 -25.35 -12.23 12.87
C TYR A 405 -24.62 -12.59 11.57
N ASP A 406 -23.59 -11.80 11.23
CA ASP A 406 -22.63 -12.11 10.17
C ASP A 406 -21.52 -13.02 10.71
N ARG A 407 -21.50 -14.29 10.29
CA ARG A 407 -20.54 -15.30 10.73
C ARG A 407 -19.16 -15.11 10.07
N GLU A 408 -18.11 -15.01 10.88
CA GLU A 408 -16.72 -14.78 10.44
C GLU A 408 -16.03 -16.10 9.98
N LEU A 409 -16.60 -16.77 8.98
CA LEU A 409 -16.13 -18.08 8.51
C LEU A 409 -14.63 -18.09 8.18
N GLU A 410 -14.15 -17.02 7.52
CA GLU A 410 -12.78 -16.93 7.04
C GLU A 410 -11.78 -16.83 8.19
N ARG A 411 -12.17 -16.17 9.28
CA ARG A 411 -11.32 -15.97 10.45
C ARG A 411 -11.11 -17.25 11.24
N TYR A 412 -12.16 -18.07 11.35
CA TYR A 412 -12.15 -19.28 12.17
C TYR A 412 -11.92 -20.55 11.36
N GLY A 413 -11.64 -20.46 10.06
CA GLY A 413 -11.20 -21.59 9.23
C GLY A 413 -12.33 -22.41 8.59
N GLY A 414 -13.53 -21.84 8.46
CA GLY A 414 -14.68 -22.45 7.79
C GLY A 414 -15.81 -22.84 8.75
N PRO A 415 -16.90 -23.41 8.23
CA PRO A 415 -18.13 -23.64 9.00
C PRO A 415 -17.94 -24.56 10.20
N THR A 416 -17.25 -25.69 10.04
CA THR A 416 -17.02 -26.67 11.12
C THR A 416 -16.15 -26.11 12.24
N ALA A 417 -15.06 -25.43 11.88
CA ALA A 417 -14.18 -24.83 12.87
C ALA A 417 -14.84 -23.63 13.58
N LEU A 418 -15.70 -22.88 12.87
CA LEU A 418 -16.50 -21.82 13.48
C LEU A 418 -17.53 -22.38 14.48
N GLU A 419 -18.17 -23.51 14.23
CA GLU A 419 -19.10 -24.13 15.19
C GLU A 419 -18.41 -24.52 16.51
N ALA A 420 -17.18 -25.04 16.42
CA ALA A 420 -16.34 -25.30 17.58
C ALA A 420 -15.96 -23.99 18.29
N ALA A 421 -15.60 -22.95 17.54
CA ALA A 421 -15.29 -21.64 18.10
C ALA A 421 -16.51 -21.00 18.79
N GLU A 422 -17.70 -21.08 18.20
CA GLU A 422 -18.96 -20.59 18.79
C GLU A 422 -19.30 -21.31 20.10
N SER A 423 -19.02 -22.62 20.17
CA SER A 423 -19.16 -23.40 21.42
C SER A 423 -18.16 -22.93 22.49
N LEU A 424 -16.92 -22.65 22.10
CA LEU A 424 -15.92 -22.06 23.00
C LEU A 424 -16.33 -20.66 23.46
N PHE A 425 -16.88 -19.81 22.58
CA PHE A 425 -17.36 -18.47 22.97
C PHE A 425 -18.47 -18.55 24.02
N ALA A 426 -19.33 -19.56 23.93
CA ALA A 426 -20.40 -19.75 24.90
C ALA A 426 -19.88 -20.19 26.26
N ALA A 427 -18.94 -21.14 26.28
CA ALA A 427 -18.27 -21.58 27.50
C ALA A 427 -17.49 -20.43 28.16
N ASP A 428 -16.71 -19.68 27.37
CA ASP A 428 -15.93 -18.53 27.82
C ASP A 428 -16.85 -17.41 28.35
N SER A 429 -17.94 -17.10 27.65
CA SER A 429 -18.91 -16.10 28.11
C SER A 429 -19.49 -16.46 29.48
N SER A 430 -19.82 -17.72 29.69
CA SER A 430 -20.35 -18.23 30.96
C SER A 430 -19.30 -18.13 32.07
N ALA A 431 -18.07 -18.55 31.81
CA ALA A 431 -16.96 -18.44 32.75
C ALA A 431 -16.68 -16.98 33.12
N VAL A 432 -16.65 -16.08 32.14
CA VAL A 432 -16.41 -14.64 32.35
C VAL A 432 -17.49 -14.02 33.25
N LEU A 433 -18.77 -14.41 33.12
CA LEU A 433 -19.81 -13.91 34.03
C LEU A 433 -19.53 -14.27 35.50
N ASP A 434 -19.03 -15.48 35.76
CA ASP A 434 -18.70 -15.91 37.11
C ASP A 434 -17.41 -15.25 37.61
N LEU A 435 -16.41 -15.10 36.73
CA LEU A 435 -15.17 -14.39 37.03
C LEU A 435 -15.40 -12.90 37.37
N LEU A 436 -16.33 -12.24 36.67
CA LEU A 436 -16.66 -10.84 36.93
C LEU A 436 -17.31 -10.60 38.31
N ARG A 437 -17.84 -11.65 38.95
CA ARG A 437 -18.37 -11.57 40.32
C ARG A 437 -17.29 -11.67 41.39
N LEU A 438 -16.08 -12.07 41.02
CA LEU A 438 -14.97 -12.14 41.96
C LEU A 438 -14.52 -10.72 42.30
N ASN A 439 -14.64 -10.36 43.57
CA ASN A 439 -14.15 -9.09 44.10
C ASN A 439 -12.69 -9.23 44.56
N ASP A 440 -11.97 -8.11 44.61
CA ASP A 440 -10.60 -8.02 45.14
C ASP A 440 -9.54 -8.90 44.44
N ILE A 441 -9.78 -9.26 43.17
CA ILE A 441 -8.79 -9.93 42.31
C ILE A 441 -8.22 -8.93 41.30
N ASP A 442 -6.90 -9.00 41.10
CA ASP A 442 -6.25 -8.29 40.00
C ASP A 442 -6.74 -8.84 38.65
N ARG A 443 -7.51 -8.03 37.93
CA ARG A 443 -8.11 -8.39 36.64
C ARG A 443 -7.07 -8.63 35.54
N THR A 444 -5.92 -7.98 35.61
CA THR A 444 -4.82 -8.20 34.67
C THR A 444 -4.24 -9.59 34.88
N LEU A 445 -3.96 -9.98 36.13
CA LEU A 445 -3.51 -11.34 36.45
C LEU A 445 -4.55 -12.38 36.04
N LEU A 446 -5.82 -12.12 36.36
CA LEU A 446 -6.90 -13.02 35.98
C LEU A 446 -6.97 -13.22 34.46
N GLY A 447 -6.90 -12.14 33.68
CA GLY A 447 -6.84 -12.21 32.22
C GLY A 447 -5.62 -12.97 31.69
N MET A 448 -4.45 -12.83 32.34
CA MET A 448 -3.27 -13.61 31.97
C MET A 448 -3.49 -15.11 32.21
N TYR A 449 -4.05 -15.48 33.37
CA TYR A 449 -4.32 -16.88 33.68
C TYR A 449 -5.37 -17.49 32.76
N THR A 450 -6.45 -16.79 32.46
CA THR A 450 -7.50 -17.34 31.57
C THR A 450 -6.97 -17.55 30.15
N VAL A 451 -6.08 -16.67 29.66
CA VAL A 451 -5.41 -16.86 28.36
C VAL A 451 -4.46 -18.06 28.40
N ASP A 452 -3.62 -18.23 29.42
CA ASP A 452 -2.75 -19.42 29.53
C ASP A 452 -3.55 -20.71 29.67
N ASP A 453 -4.57 -20.73 30.52
CA ASP A 453 -5.47 -21.88 30.71
C ASP A 453 -6.20 -22.26 29.42
N LEU A 454 -6.67 -21.27 28.64
CA LEU A 454 -7.25 -21.51 27.31
C LEU A 454 -6.25 -22.17 26.36
N LEU A 455 -5.02 -21.66 26.28
CA LEU A 455 -4.00 -22.22 25.39
C LEU A 455 -3.60 -23.64 25.83
N VAL A 456 -3.56 -23.92 27.13
CA VAL A 456 -3.37 -25.27 27.68
C VAL A 456 -4.55 -26.17 27.30
N GLY A 457 -5.78 -25.69 27.44
CA GLY A 457 -7.01 -26.42 27.07
C GLY A 457 -7.09 -26.74 25.57
N LEU A 458 -6.50 -25.90 24.72
CA LEU A 458 -6.32 -26.15 23.29
C LEU A 458 -5.21 -27.17 22.97
N GLY A 459 -4.49 -27.65 23.99
CA GLY A 459 -3.46 -28.68 23.86
C GLY A 459 -2.08 -28.16 23.43
N LEU A 460 -1.83 -26.85 23.50
CA LEU A 460 -0.54 -26.28 23.12
C LEU A 460 0.54 -26.63 24.16
N THR A 461 1.70 -27.05 23.65
CA THR A 461 2.91 -27.26 24.44
C THR A 461 3.44 -25.96 25.03
N GLU A 462 4.30 -26.04 26.05
CA GLU A 462 4.90 -24.83 26.66
C GLU A 462 5.64 -23.97 25.62
N ASP A 463 6.39 -24.59 24.71
CA ASP A 463 7.11 -23.88 23.66
C ASP A 463 6.18 -23.16 22.68
N GLU A 464 5.06 -23.76 22.30
CA GLU A 464 4.05 -23.14 21.44
C GLU A 464 3.35 -21.96 22.13
N ARG A 465 3.03 -22.08 23.43
CA ARG A 465 2.46 -20.98 24.22
C ARG A 465 3.45 -19.82 24.34
N LEU A 466 4.71 -20.10 24.67
CA LEU A 466 5.77 -19.09 24.70
C LEU A 466 5.98 -18.42 23.34
N GLY A 467 5.84 -19.18 22.24
CA GLY A 467 5.81 -18.64 20.88
C GLY A 467 4.68 -17.64 20.67
N ASN A 468 3.44 -18.00 21.03
CA ASN A 468 2.27 -17.14 20.92
C ASN A 468 2.42 -15.83 21.72
N TYR A 469 2.91 -15.90 22.96
CA TYR A 469 3.12 -14.70 23.77
C TYR A 469 4.12 -13.73 23.14
N ARG A 470 5.15 -14.24 22.45
CA ARG A 470 6.15 -13.40 21.78
C ARG A 470 5.59 -12.70 20.53
N LEU A 471 4.68 -13.34 19.81
CA LEU A 471 4.03 -12.78 18.62
C LEU A 471 3.06 -11.65 18.98
N ALA A 472 2.42 -11.71 20.15
CA ALA A 472 1.44 -10.73 20.60
C ALA A 472 2.05 -9.45 21.23
N VAL A 473 3.36 -9.41 21.49
CA VAL A 473 4.01 -8.23 22.10
C VAL A 473 4.48 -7.28 21.01
N ALA A 474 3.70 -6.23 20.75
CA ALA A 474 4.03 -5.19 19.78
C ALA A 474 5.29 -4.39 20.15
N ASP A 475 5.53 -4.14 21.45
CA ASP A 475 6.76 -3.50 21.95
C ASP A 475 7.10 -3.98 23.37
N ARG A 476 8.22 -4.70 23.50
CA ARG A 476 8.71 -5.20 24.80
C ARG A 476 9.15 -4.08 25.75
N ARG A 477 9.49 -2.90 25.22
CA ARG A 477 9.92 -1.76 26.04
C ARG A 477 8.73 -1.01 26.63
N ALA A 478 7.60 -1.01 25.93
CA ALA A 478 6.39 -0.32 26.37
C ALA A 478 5.86 -0.82 27.73
N THR A 479 6.06 -2.10 28.05
CA THR A 479 5.59 -2.72 29.30
C THR A 479 6.72 -3.11 30.26
N ALA A 480 7.97 -2.71 29.98
CA ALA A 480 9.13 -3.14 30.74
C ALA A 480 9.15 -2.62 32.19
N ASP A 481 8.66 -1.41 32.43
CA ASP A 481 8.60 -0.82 33.77
C ASP A 481 7.54 -1.48 34.64
N GLU A 482 6.36 -1.74 34.07
CA GLU A 482 5.27 -2.47 34.72
C GLU A 482 5.66 -3.92 35.03
N PHE A 483 6.31 -4.62 34.10
CA PHE A 483 6.83 -5.96 34.36
C PHE A 483 7.86 -5.95 35.49
N ARG A 484 8.80 -4.99 35.48
CA ARG A 484 9.86 -4.91 36.50
C ARG A 484 9.31 -4.66 37.89
N SER A 485 8.26 -3.84 38.03
CA SER A 485 7.63 -3.56 39.32
C SER A 485 6.84 -4.76 39.87
N ARG A 486 6.36 -5.66 38.99
CA ARG A 486 5.52 -6.81 39.35
C ARG A 486 6.17 -8.18 39.19
N GLN A 487 7.42 -8.25 38.73
CA GLN A 487 8.08 -9.51 38.33
C GLN A 487 8.11 -10.59 39.43
N VAL A 488 8.20 -10.21 40.71
CA VAL A 488 8.25 -11.18 41.82
C VAL A 488 6.90 -11.85 42.02
N GLU A 489 5.81 -11.08 41.89
CA GLU A 489 4.43 -11.57 41.93
C GLU A 489 4.13 -12.45 40.70
N LEU A 490 4.43 -11.94 39.51
CA LEU A 490 4.21 -12.62 38.23
C LEU A 490 5.01 -13.92 38.07
N ARG A 491 6.16 -14.06 38.75
CA ARG A 491 6.95 -15.30 38.77
C ARG A 491 6.56 -16.28 39.87
N ARG A 492 5.84 -15.82 40.90
CA ARG A 492 5.31 -16.64 42.01
C ARG A 492 3.91 -17.18 41.72
N ALA A 493 3.17 -16.48 40.88
CA ALA A 493 1.98 -16.98 40.19
C ALA A 493 2.23 -18.42 39.71
N PRO A 494 1.46 -19.43 40.16
CA PRO A 494 1.63 -20.78 39.70
C PRO A 494 1.16 -20.85 38.24
N LEU A 495 2.04 -20.57 37.29
CA LEU A 495 2.03 -21.28 36.02
C LEU A 495 2.07 -22.74 36.43
N ARG A 496 0.94 -23.46 36.30
CA ARG A 496 0.83 -24.86 36.71
C ARG A 496 2.00 -25.63 36.09
N ARG A 497 3.04 -25.85 36.88
CA ARG A 497 4.10 -26.81 36.53
C ARG A 497 3.38 -28.14 36.54
N GLY A 498 3.21 -28.71 35.35
CA GLY A 498 2.39 -29.88 35.13
C GLY A 498 2.71 -31.01 36.09
N THR A 499 1.68 -31.73 36.48
CA THR A 499 1.80 -33.11 36.94
C THR A 499 0.63 -33.90 36.40
N ALA A 500 0.98 -34.86 35.54
CA ALA A 500 0.27 -36.06 35.07
C ALA A 500 -1.03 -35.86 34.27
#